data_AF-A0A6S7GXJ1-F1
#
_entry.id   AF-A0A6S7GXJ1-F1
#
_cell.length_a   1.000
_cell.length_b   1.000
_cell.length_c   1.000
_cell.angle_alpha   90.00
_cell.angle_beta   90.00
_cell.angle_gamma   90.00
#
_symmetry.space_group_name_H-M   'P 1'
#
loop_
_entity.id
_entity.type
_entity.pdbx_description
1 polymer ?
#
loop_
_entity_poly.entity_id
_entity_poly.type
_entity_poly.pdbx_seq_one_letter_code
_entity_poly.pdbx_strand_id
1 'polypeptide(L)'
;MAARKESSSVTSEQFGIGTISNPDFRVNIYDHLTPRLQSLLYEAKKYQKTMGYKFCWVKNSSICLRKAENSRITKMKSLQDLTNLIQQESTGNDSMLND
;
A
#
# COMPACT_ATOMS: atom_id res chain seq x y z
N MET A 1 30.30 6.48 8.91
CA MET A 1 28.82 6.53 8.87
C MET A 1 28.38 5.90 7.56
N ALA A 2 27.78 4.71 7.59
CA ALA A 2 27.37 4.01 6.37
C ALA A 2 26.14 4.69 5.78
N ALA A 3 26.29 5.31 4.61
CA ALA A 3 25.20 5.89 3.86
C ALA A 3 24.22 4.78 3.44
N ARG A 4 22.93 5.00 3.68
CA ARG A 4 21.86 4.12 3.22
C ARG A 4 21.86 4.14 1.70
N LYS A 5 22.26 3.03 1.08
CA LYS A 5 22.21 2.84 -0.38
C LYS A 5 20.77 3.08 -0.81
N GLU A 6 20.53 4.17 -1.53
CA GLU A 6 19.24 4.41 -2.16
C GLU A 6 18.94 3.20 -3.04
N SER A 7 17.76 2.61 -2.84
CA SER A 7 17.28 1.50 -3.67
C SER A 7 17.23 2.00 -5.11
N SER A 8 18.25 1.62 -5.88
CA SER A 8 18.42 1.97 -7.28
C SER A 8 17.14 1.62 -8.02
N SER A 9 16.55 2.60 -8.71
CA SER A 9 15.46 2.38 -9.64
C SER A 9 15.95 1.41 -10.71
N VAL A 10 15.66 0.13 -10.55
CA VAL A 10 16.03 -0.90 -11.50
C VAL A 10 15.15 -0.74 -12.74
N THR A 11 15.78 -0.52 -13.88
CA THR A 11 15.10 -0.40 -15.17
C THR A 11 14.80 -1.80 -15.71
N SER A 12 13.73 -1.94 -16.48
CA SER A 12 13.30 -3.19 -17.13
C SER A 12 14.40 -3.83 -18.00
N GLU A 13 15.35 -3.02 -18.47
CA GLU A 13 16.52 -3.45 -19.24
C GLU A 13 17.46 -4.37 -18.45
N GLN A 14 17.64 -4.15 -17.14
CA GLN A 14 18.48 -5.02 -16.30
C GLN A 14 17.94 -6.44 -16.16
N PHE A 15 16.65 -6.64 -16.41
CA PHE A 15 16.01 -7.96 -16.37
C PHE A 15 15.95 -8.64 -17.74
N GLY A 16 16.54 -8.05 -18.79
CA GLY A 16 16.43 -8.58 -20.16
C GLY A 16 15.00 -8.53 -20.73
N ILE A 17 14.11 -7.74 -20.11
CA ILE A 17 12.71 -7.54 -20.55
C ILE A 17 12.64 -6.39 -21.59
N GLY A 18 13.75 -6.09 -22.26
CA GLY A 18 13.89 -4.94 -23.16
C GLY A 18 13.25 -5.09 -24.54
N THR A 19 12.69 -6.26 -24.89
CA THR A 19 12.23 -6.54 -26.27
C THR A 19 10.71 -6.50 -26.46
N ILE A 20 9.91 -6.39 -25.40
CA ILE A 20 8.46 -6.18 -25.55
C ILE A 20 8.22 -4.67 -25.57
N SER A 21 8.16 -4.13 -26.79
CA SER A 21 8.06 -2.72 -27.19
C SER A 21 6.79 -2.00 -26.71
N ASN A 22 6.47 -2.06 -25.42
CA ASN A 22 5.40 -1.29 -24.80
C ASN A 22 6.01 -0.32 -23.77
N PRO A 23 6.02 1.00 -24.04
CA PRO A 23 6.54 2.00 -23.11
C PRO A 23 5.74 2.13 -21.80
N ASP A 24 4.64 1.39 -21.65
CA ASP A 24 3.83 1.32 -20.42
C ASP A 24 4.08 0.04 -19.59
N PHE A 25 5.12 -0.75 -19.89
CA PHE A 25 5.40 -1.96 -19.12
C PHE A 25 6.05 -1.61 -17.77
N ARG A 26 5.22 -1.46 -16.74
CA ARG A 26 5.66 -1.19 -15.36
C ARG A 26 6.01 -2.49 -14.65
N VAL A 27 7.29 -2.68 -14.35
CA VAL A 27 7.78 -3.83 -13.57
C VAL A 27 7.70 -3.48 -12.08
N ASN A 28 6.83 -4.17 -11.34
CA ASN A 28 6.78 -4.06 -9.88
C ASN A 28 7.49 -5.26 -9.25
N ILE A 29 8.62 -5.01 -8.60
CA ILE A 29 9.37 -6.04 -7.88
C ILE A 29 8.92 -6.03 -6.42
N TYR A 30 8.42 -7.18 -5.97
CA TYR A 30 8.08 -7.41 -4.57
C TYR A 30 8.97 -8.50 -4.00
N ASP A 31 10.00 -8.10 -3.26
CA ASP A 31 11.03 -8.98 -2.69
C ASP A 31 10.42 -10.14 -1.87
N HIS A 32 9.35 -9.86 -1.10
CA HIS A 32 8.73 -10.82 -0.17
C HIS A 32 7.20 -10.70 -0.01
N LEU A 33 6.48 -10.09 -0.96
CA LEU A 33 5.00 -10.15 -0.92
C LEU A 33 4.50 -11.39 -1.65
N THR A 34 3.81 -12.26 -0.92
CA THR A 34 2.98 -13.29 -1.53
C THR A 34 1.92 -12.65 -2.45
N PRO A 35 1.46 -13.34 -3.50
CA PRO A 35 0.43 -12.81 -4.41
C PRO A 35 -0.82 -12.28 -3.68
N ARG A 36 -1.22 -12.97 -2.60
CA ARG A 36 -2.32 -12.55 -1.73
C ARG A 36 -2.08 -11.19 -1.07
N LEU A 37 -0.85 -10.92 -0.64
CA LEU A 37 -0.46 -9.62 -0.08
C LEU A 37 -0.37 -8.53 -1.14
N GLN A 38 -0.02 -8.86 -2.38
CA GLN A 38 -0.03 -7.89 -3.48
C GLN A 38 -1.44 -7.41 -3.78
N SER A 39 -2.42 -8.33 -3.86
CA SER A 39 -3.84 -7.97 -3.99
C SER A 39 -4.32 -7.10 -2.82
N LEU A 40 -3.92 -7.45 -1.59
CA LEU A 40 -4.22 -6.64 -0.41
C LEU A 40 -3.60 -5.24 -0.50
N LEU A 41 -2.38 -5.12 -1.02
CA LEU A 41 -1.69 -3.83 -1.18
C LEU A 41 -2.36 -2.96 -2.22
N TYR A 42 -2.80 -3.56 -3.32
CA TYR A 42 -3.56 -2.87 -4.35
C TYR A 42 -4.86 -2.28 -3.78
N GLU A 43 -5.66 -3.09 -3.09
CA GLU A 43 -6.89 -2.64 -2.45
C GLU A 43 -6.63 -1.60 -1.34
N ALA A 44 -5.60 -1.80 -0.51
CA ALA A 44 -5.23 -0.85 0.52
C ALA A 44 -4.77 0.50 -0.05
N LYS A 45 -4.06 0.52 -1.20
CA LYS A 45 -3.70 1.75 -1.91
C LYS A 45 -4.91 2.45 -2.51
N LYS A 46 -5.86 1.69 -3.06
CA LYS A 46 -7.13 2.25 -3.55
C LYS A 46 -7.89 2.93 -2.41
N TYR A 47 -8.00 2.22 -1.29
CA TYR A 47 -8.61 2.74 -0.05
C TYR A 47 -7.87 3.96 0.50
N GLN A 48 -6.53 3.94 0.50
CA GLN A 48 -5.70 5.07 0.89
C GLN A 48 -6.09 6.33 0.11
N LYS A 49 -6.32 6.19 -1.21
CA LYS A 49 -6.69 7.28 -2.11
C LYS A 49 -8.11 7.80 -1.84
N THR A 50 -9.05 6.90 -1.53
CA THR A 50 -10.44 7.25 -1.23
C THR A 50 -10.59 7.97 0.12
N MET A 51 -9.87 7.52 1.15
CA MET A 51 -10.00 8.05 2.52
C MET A 51 -8.93 9.08 2.90
N GLY A 52 -8.01 9.40 1.99
CA GLY A 52 -6.96 10.41 2.23
C GLY A 52 -5.90 9.99 3.24
N TYR A 53 -5.56 8.70 3.34
CA TYR A 53 -4.47 8.26 4.22
C TYR A 53 -3.11 8.75 3.67
N LYS A 54 -2.33 9.46 4.50
CA LYS A 54 -1.04 10.03 4.06
C LYS A 54 0.04 8.97 3.80
N PHE A 55 -0.01 7.82 4.49
CA PHE A 55 1.02 6.79 4.38
C PHE A 55 0.44 5.38 4.25
N CYS A 56 1.00 4.60 3.33
CA CYS A 56 0.75 3.17 3.15
C CYS A 56 2.07 2.46 2.84
N TRP A 57 2.41 1.44 3.61
CA TRP A 57 3.63 0.65 3.39
C TRP A 57 3.45 -0.79 3.85
N VAL A 58 4.35 -1.67 3.43
CA VAL A 58 4.36 -3.07 3.85
C VAL A 58 5.50 -3.28 4.83
N LYS A 59 5.24 -4.00 5.92
CA LYS A 59 6.24 -4.42 6.90
C LYS A 59 5.91 -5.83 7.38
N ASN A 60 6.88 -6.75 7.31
CA ASN A 60 6.75 -8.13 7.79
C ASN A 60 5.46 -8.80 7.29
N SER A 61 5.23 -8.79 5.98
CA SER A 61 4.04 -9.42 5.37
C SER A 61 2.71 -8.83 5.85
N SER A 62 2.71 -7.60 6.35
CA SER A 62 1.53 -6.89 6.85
C SER A 62 1.49 -5.49 6.26
N ILE A 63 0.30 -5.04 5.86
CA ILE A 63 0.11 -3.71 5.28
C ILE A 63 -0.21 -2.73 6.39
N CYS A 64 0.54 -1.65 6.45
CA CYS A 64 0.40 -0.60 7.43
C CYS A 64 -0.18 0.64 6.75
N LEU A 65 -1.30 1.13 7.27
CA LEU A 65 -1.93 2.38 6.87
C LEU A 65 -1.84 3.40 8.01
N ARG A 66 -1.65 4.66 7.65
CA ARG A 66 -1.62 5.76 8.62
C ARG A 66 -2.23 7.03 8.05
N LYS A 67 -3.19 7.60 8.78
CA LYS A 67 -3.99 8.76 8.32
C LYS A 67 -3.15 10.05 8.36
N ALA A 68 -2.45 10.30 9.46
CA ALA A 68 -1.57 11.46 9.67
C ALA A 68 -0.31 11.09 10.48
N GLU A 69 0.67 11.98 10.58
CA GLU A 69 1.95 11.76 11.30
C GLU A 69 1.82 11.55 12.80
N ASN A 70 0.68 11.88 13.40
CA ASN A 70 0.39 11.62 14.82
C ASN A 70 -0.71 10.56 15.00
N SER A 71 -1.25 10.02 13.91
CA SER A 71 -2.36 9.07 13.97
C SER A 71 -1.85 7.64 14.25
N ARG A 72 -2.76 6.78 14.70
CA ARG A 72 -2.51 5.35 14.94
C ARG A 72 -2.20 4.66 13.62
N ILE A 73 -1.29 3.69 13.69
CA ILE A 73 -0.94 2.85 12.54
C ILE A 73 -1.89 1.67 12.55
N THR A 74 -2.68 1.52 11.49
CA THR A 74 -3.52 0.34 11.32
C THR A 74 -2.77 -0.71 10.52
N LYS A 75 -2.60 -1.89 11.10
CA LYS A 75 -1.90 -3.01 10.47
C LYS A 75 -2.91 -4.06 10.06
N MET A 76 -2.85 -4.44 8.79
CA MET A 76 -3.79 -5.38 8.20
C MET A 76 -3.01 -6.53 7.56
N LYS A 77 -3.45 -7.76 7.83
CA LYS A 77 -2.83 -8.98 7.28
C LYS A 77 -3.72 -9.70 6.27
N SER A 78 -4.95 -9.26 6.10
CA SER A 78 -5.96 -9.93 5.26
C SER A 78 -6.94 -8.92 4.67
N LEU A 79 -7.55 -9.30 3.56
CA LEU A 79 -8.58 -8.49 2.88
C LEU A 79 -9.79 -8.24 3.78
N GLN A 80 -10.19 -9.20 4.61
CA GLN A 80 -11.25 -9.00 5.60
C GLN A 80 -10.94 -7.90 6.60
N ASP A 81 -9.69 -7.72 6.99
CA ASP A 81 -9.28 -6.67 7.92
C ASP A 81 -9.46 -5.29 7.27
N LEU A 82 -9.11 -5.19 5.97
CA LEU A 82 -9.39 -4.01 5.15
C LEU A 82 -10.91 -3.76 5.01
N THR A 83 -11.70 -4.79 4.71
CA THR A 83 -13.16 -4.67 4.59
C THR A 83 -13.80 -4.23 5.90
N ASN A 84 -13.39 -4.81 7.03
CA ASN A 84 -13.89 -4.42 8.36
C ASN A 84 -13.52 -2.96 8.67
N LEU A 85 -12.31 -2.53 8.29
CA LEU A 85 -11.88 -1.15 8.47
C LEU A 85 -12.68 -0.17 7.61
N ILE A 86 -12.96 -0.52 6.34
CA ILE A 86 -13.85 0.26 5.46
C ILE A 86 -15.24 0.39 6.10
N GLN A 87 -15.78 -0.71 6.64
CA GLN A 87 -17.08 -0.73 7.30
C GLN A 87 -17.10 0.19 8.53
N GLN A 88 -16.06 0.11 9.38
CA GLN A 88 -15.97 0.91 10.61
C GLN A 88 -15.83 2.42 10.35
N GLU A 89 -15.02 2.83 9.37
CA GLU A 89 -14.90 4.26 9.03
C GLU A 89 -16.19 4.79 8.36
N SER A 90 -16.98 3.93 7.70
CA SER A 90 -18.28 4.29 7.14
C SER A 90 -19.32 4.58 8.22
N THR A 91 -19.24 3.90 9.37
CA THR A 91 -20.17 4.11 10.51
C THR A 91 -19.75 5.28 11.41
N GLY A 92 -18.47 5.66 11.42
CA GLY A 92 -17.95 6.74 12.28
C GLY A 92 -18.17 8.17 11.78
N ASN A 93 -18.55 8.37 10.52
CA ASN A 93 -18.73 9.72 9.94
C ASN A 93 -20.16 10.27 10.07
N ASP A 94 -21.12 9.48 10.55
CA ASP A 94 -22.53 9.89 10.67
C ASP A 94 -22.85 10.52 12.05
N SER A 95 -21.96 10.41 13.04
CA SER A 95 -22.23 10.82 14.42
C SER A 95 -21.62 12.18 14.84
N MET A 96 -21.22 13.05 13.90
CA MET A 96 -20.72 14.41 14.20
C MET A 96 -21.59 15.54 13.62
N LEU A 97 -22.86 15.26 13.30
CA LEU A 97 -23.83 16.28 12.82
C LEU A 97 -25.11 16.38 13.66
N ASN A 98 -25.05 16.03 14.95
CA ASN A 98 -26.14 16.34 15.87
C ASN A 98 -25.56 16.67 17.26
N ASP A 99 -25.30 17.95 17.50
CA ASP A 99 -25.61 18.73 18.72
C ASP A 99 -25.09 20.17 18.58
#